data_AF-A0A7S2Z3F2-F1
#
_entry.id   AF-A0A7S2Z3F2-F1
#
_cell.length_a   1.000
_cell.length_b   1.000
_cell.length_c   1.000
_cell.angle_alpha   90.00
_cell.angle_beta   90.00
_cell.angle_gamma   90.00
#
_symmetry.space_group_name_H-M   'P 1'
#
loop_
_entity.id
_entity.type
_entity.pdbx_description
1 polymer ?
#
loop_
_entity_poly.entity_id
_entity_poly.type
_entity_poly.pdbx_seq_one_letter_code
_entity_poly.pdbx_strand_id
1 'polypeptide(L)'
;ERPVVIPMSATVYVQAGEVLADDACGFDVSGMNRHRWMPCFASGLPFNRDSFVPLSQPMEVWHFDMLNPPEEASQHALDIHFSRAGRFNAVRFWYDLHLYGDVHLSTGPESVEAGLK
;
A
#
# COMPACT_ATOMS: atom_id res chain seq x y z
N GLU A 1 -14.64 -30.22 -15.53
CA GLU A 1 -14.98 -28.84 -15.11
C GLU A 1 -13.69 -28.16 -14.66
N ARG A 2 -13.51 -26.85 -14.93
CA ARG A 2 -12.34 -26.12 -14.40
C ARG A 2 -12.63 -25.75 -12.93
N PRO A 3 -11.66 -25.95 -12.00
CA PRO A 3 -11.84 -25.53 -10.61
C PRO A 3 -12.00 -24.01 -10.52
N VAL A 4 -12.80 -23.55 -9.57
CA VAL A 4 -12.94 -22.14 -9.21
C VAL A 4 -12.05 -21.86 -7.99
N VAL A 5 -11.18 -20.86 -8.10
CA VAL A 5 -10.36 -20.37 -6.99
C VAL A 5 -10.83 -18.96 -6.66
N ILE A 6 -11.05 -18.69 -5.37
CA ILE A 6 -11.47 -17.38 -4.86
C ILE A 6 -10.44 -16.96 -3.79
N PRO A 7 -9.76 -15.81 -3.94
CA PRO A 7 -9.86 -14.88 -5.08
C PRO A 7 -9.35 -15.50 -6.40
N MET A 8 -9.87 -15.03 -7.54
CA MET A 8 -9.39 -15.42 -8.88
C MET A 8 -8.07 -14.72 -9.21
N SER A 9 -7.92 -13.46 -8.80
CA SER A 9 -6.66 -12.72 -8.94
C SER A 9 -6.45 -11.71 -7.81
N ALA A 10 -5.21 -11.28 -7.65
CA ALA A 10 -4.84 -10.18 -6.77
C ALA A 10 -3.91 -9.22 -7.49
N THR A 11 -4.16 -7.93 -7.36
CA THR A 11 -3.30 -6.87 -7.87
C THR A 11 -2.75 -6.06 -6.72
N VAL A 12 -1.44 -5.93 -6.63
CA VAL A 12 -0.75 -5.18 -5.58
C VAL A 12 -0.30 -3.85 -6.13
N TYR A 13 -0.60 -2.80 -5.39
CA TYR A 13 -0.26 -1.43 -5.73
C TYR A 13 0.73 -0.83 -4.73
N VAL A 14 1.48 0.16 -5.20
CA VAL A 14 2.36 0.99 -4.39
C VAL A 14 2.12 2.47 -4.62
N GLN A 15 2.44 3.26 -3.60
CA GLN A 15 2.53 4.70 -3.73
C GLN A 15 3.65 5.24 -2.85
N ALA A 16 4.53 6.05 -3.44
CA ALA A 16 5.56 6.75 -2.70
C ALA A 16 4.94 7.90 -1.90
N GLY A 17 5.37 8.05 -0.66
CA GLY A 17 4.84 9.06 0.23
C GLY A 17 5.80 9.56 1.28
N GLU A 18 5.30 10.55 1.99
CA GLU A 18 5.91 11.15 3.16
C GLU A 18 5.00 10.96 4.37
N VAL A 19 5.58 10.42 5.44
CA VAL A 19 4.97 10.36 6.77
C VAL A 19 5.89 11.08 7.74
N LEU A 20 5.35 11.97 8.55
CA LEU A 20 6.06 12.64 9.63
C LEU A 20 5.27 12.48 10.92
N ALA A 21 5.99 12.17 12.00
CA ALA A 21 5.45 12.27 13.35
C ALA A 21 6.00 13.56 13.95
N ASP A 22 5.23 14.65 13.92
CA ASP A 22 5.65 15.95 14.46
C ASP A 22 4.95 16.22 15.80
N ASP A 23 3.62 16.31 15.77
CA ASP A 23 2.79 16.46 16.97
C ASP A 23 1.83 15.27 17.12
N ALA A 24 1.70 14.79 18.35
CA ALA A 24 0.64 13.88 18.73
C ALA A 24 -0.03 14.37 20.01
N CYS A 25 -1.28 14.83 19.91
CA CYS A 25 -2.06 15.33 21.05
C CYS A 25 -1.37 16.48 21.81
N GLY A 26 -0.64 17.36 21.13
CA GLY A 26 0.09 18.48 21.75
C GLY A 26 1.48 18.10 22.29
N PHE A 27 1.94 16.87 22.07
CA PHE A 27 3.29 16.44 22.39
C PHE A 27 4.16 16.45 21.13
N ASP A 28 5.32 17.11 21.22
CA ASP A 28 6.36 17.01 20.21
C ASP A 28 6.95 15.59 20.19
N VAL A 29 6.65 14.87 19.12
CA VAL A 29 7.11 13.50 18.85
C VAL A 29 8.09 13.44 17.68
N SER A 30 8.61 14.59 17.22
CA SER A 30 9.55 14.71 16.10
C SER A 30 10.82 13.85 16.26
N GLY A 31 11.21 13.56 17.50
CA GLY A 31 12.30 12.64 17.83
C GLY A 31 12.11 11.23 17.25
N MET A 32 10.87 10.76 17.11
CA MET A 32 10.55 9.44 16.54
C MET A 32 11.00 9.32 15.08
N ASN A 33 11.03 10.43 14.32
CA ASN A 33 11.44 10.42 12.92
C ASN A 33 12.88 9.90 12.71
N ARG A 34 13.75 9.93 13.74
CA ARG A 34 15.13 9.38 13.67
C ARG A 34 15.16 7.85 13.62
N HIS A 35 14.12 7.20 14.14
CA HIS A 35 14.02 5.75 14.26
C HIS A 35 13.16 5.12 13.15
N ARG A 36 12.73 5.92 12.16
CA ARG A 36 11.78 5.51 11.13
C ARG A 36 12.27 4.39 10.20
N TRP A 37 13.58 4.18 10.13
CA TRP A 37 14.21 3.15 9.31
C TRP A 37 14.39 1.82 10.06
N MET A 38 13.86 1.72 11.29
CA MET A 38 13.88 0.46 12.02
C MET A 38 12.98 -0.57 11.31
N PRO A 39 13.41 -1.85 11.22
CA PRO A 39 12.68 -2.90 10.49
C PRO A 39 11.24 -3.16 10.95
N CYS A 40 10.85 -2.64 12.11
CA CYS A 40 9.50 -2.77 12.67
C CYS A 40 8.51 -1.71 12.17
N PHE A 41 8.91 -0.75 11.32
CA PHE A 41 8.02 0.32 10.87
C PHE A 41 7.14 -0.10 9.66
N ALA A 42 6.46 -1.24 9.80
CA ALA A 42 5.36 -1.64 8.92
C ALA A 42 4.06 -1.51 9.74
N SER A 43 3.27 -0.46 9.46
CA SER A 43 1.94 -0.33 10.05
C SER A 43 0.93 -1.09 9.19
N GLY A 44 0.32 -2.13 9.75
CA GLY A 44 -0.89 -2.75 9.19
C GLY A 44 -2.17 -1.99 9.52
N LEU A 45 -2.07 -0.87 10.25
CA LEU A 45 -3.20 -0.02 10.59
C LEU A 45 -3.39 1.08 9.54
N PRO A 46 -4.64 1.48 9.27
CA PRO A 46 -4.93 2.65 8.45
C PRO A 46 -4.15 3.87 8.95
N PHE A 47 -3.48 4.56 8.04
CA PHE A 47 -2.90 5.86 8.36
C PHE A 47 -4.02 6.85 8.68
N ASN A 48 -3.79 7.76 9.63
CA ASN A 48 -4.57 8.99 9.69
C ASN A 48 -4.39 9.71 8.34
N ARG A 49 -5.49 10.23 7.77
CA ARG A 49 -5.51 10.92 6.46
C ARG A 49 -4.46 12.03 6.39
N ASP A 50 -4.27 12.76 7.49
CA ASP A 50 -3.34 13.88 7.54
C ASP A 50 -1.88 13.46 7.76
N SER A 51 -1.63 12.18 8.06
CA SER A 51 -0.28 11.67 8.37
C SER A 51 0.48 11.16 7.16
N PHE A 52 -0.20 10.89 6.03
CA PHE A 52 0.44 10.42 4.80
C PHE A 52 0.25 11.43 3.67
N VAL A 53 1.35 11.99 3.18
CA VAL A 53 1.38 12.88 2.03
C VAL A 53 1.81 12.09 0.79
N PRO A 54 0.93 11.89 -0.21
CA PRO A 54 1.30 11.22 -1.45
C PRO A 54 2.29 12.07 -2.26
N LEU A 55 3.37 11.44 -2.72
CA LEU A 55 4.39 12.08 -3.57
C LEU A 55 4.34 11.57 -5.02
N SER A 56 3.78 10.39 -5.26
CA SER A 56 3.52 9.82 -6.58
C SER A 56 2.04 9.48 -6.76
N GLN A 57 1.65 9.15 -8.00
CA GLN A 57 0.42 8.41 -8.24
C GLN A 57 0.58 6.94 -7.78
N PRO A 58 -0.53 6.25 -7.46
CA PRO A 58 -0.56 4.79 -7.37
C PRO A 58 0.02 4.11 -8.60
N MET A 59 0.74 3.01 -8.41
CA MET A 59 1.26 2.17 -9.47
C MET A 59 1.00 0.70 -9.16
N GLU A 60 0.56 -0.07 -10.15
CA GLU A 60 0.53 -1.52 -10.06
C GLU A 60 1.96 -2.07 -10.05
N VAL A 61 2.23 -3.03 -9.18
CA VAL A 61 3.55 -3.66 -9.05
C VAL A 61 3.51 -5.15 -9.31
N TRP A 62 2.45 -5.82 -8.86
CA TRP A 62 2.27 -7.24 -9.12
C TRP A 62 0.82 -7.53 -9.46
N HIS A 63 0.66 -8.48 -10.38
CA HIS A 63 -0.60 -9.13 -10.65
C HIS A 63 -0.42 -10.64 -10.49
N PHE A 64 -1.29 -11.27 -9.72
CA PHE A 64 -1.27 -12.70 -9.45
C PHE A 64 -2.56 -13.33 -9.98
N ASP A 65 -2.44 -14.24 -10.95
CA ASP A 65 -3.50 -15.17 -11.32
C ASP A 65 -3.44 -16.38 -10.37
N MET A 66 -4.49 -16.57 -9.57
CA MET A 66 -4.50 -17.60 -8.52
C MET A 66 -4.67 -19.02 -9.09
N LEU A 67 -5.08 -19.15 -10.36
CA LEU A 67 -5.08 -20.43 -11.06
C LEU A 67 -3.70 -20.78 -11.64
N ASN A 68 -2.83 -19.78 -11.80
CA ASN A 68 -1.50 -19.93 -12.37
C ASN A 68 -0.47 -19.21 -11.48
N PRO A 69 -0.28 -19.66 -10.23
CA PRO A 69 0.67 -19.03 -9.33
C PRO A 69 2.09 -19.14 -9.90
N PRO A 70 2.93 -18.10 -9.72
CA PRO A 70 4.32 -18.15 -10.19
C PRO A 70 5.10 -19.24 -9.44
N GLU A 71 5.98 -19.95 -10.16
CA GLU A 71 6.79 -21.02 -9.58
C GLU A 71 7.89 -20.50 -8.64
N GLU A 72 8.31 -19.24 -8.83
CA GLU A 72 9.36 -18.59 -8.04
C GLU A 72 8.96 -17.18 -7.60
N ALA A 73 9.52 -16.73 -6.49
CA ALA A 73 9.39 -15.35 -6.04
C ALA A 73 10.11 -14.41 -7.00
N SER A 74 9.41 -13.37 -7.47
CA SER A 74 10.00 -12.35 -8.34
C SER A 74 10.38 -11.09 -7.54
N GLN A 75 11.44 -10.43 -7.98
CA GLN A 75 11.77 -9.07 -7.56
C GLN A 75 11.44 -8.11 -8.68
N HIS A 76 10.79 -6.99 -8.35
CA HIS A 76 10.45 -5.95 -9.32
C HIS A 76 11.17 -4.65 -8.97
N ALA A 77 12.01 -4.15 -9.89
CA ALA A 77 12.51 -2.79 -9.82
C ALA A 77 11.47 -1.84 -10.44
N LEU A 78 11.24 -0.69 -9.83
CA LEU A 78 10.21 0.27 -10.25
C LEU A 78 10.82 1.66 -10.42
N ASP A 79 10.49 2.31 -11.54
CA ASP A 79 10.77 3.71 -11.76
C ASP A 79 9.55 4.55 -11.35
N ILE A 80 9.63 5.19 -10.18
CA ILE A 80 8.54 5.99 -9.63
C ILE A 80 8.68 7.44 -10.08
N HIS A 81 7.66 7.97 -10.76
CA HIS A 81 7.55 9.40 -11.06
C HIS A 81 6.98 10.17 -9.86
N PHE A 82 7.77 11.11 -9.32
CA PHE A 82 7.35 12.00 -8.25
C PHE A 82 6.60 13.20 -8.82
N SER A 83 5.29 13.25 -8.59
CA SER A 83 4.39 14.33 -9.04
C SER A 83 4.43 15.57 -8.14
N ARG A 84 5.09 15.49 -6.98
CA ARG A 84 5.17 16.54 -5.97
C ARG A 84 6.51 16.47 -5.23
N ALA A 85 7.05 17.64 -4.85
CA ALA A 85 8.21 17.75 -3.98
C ALA A 85 7.88 17.37 -2.52
N GLY A 86 8.81 16.68 -1.85
CA GLY A 86 8.68 16.26 -0.46
C GLY A 86 9.83 15.35 -0.04
N ARG A 87 9.73 14.73 1.14
CA ARG A 87 10.72 13.78 1.64
C ARG A 87 10.23 12.36 1.45
N PHE A 88 10.71 11.67 0.42
CA PHE A 88 10.42 10.25 0.24
C PHE A 88 10.96 9.42 1.41
N ASN A 89 10.04 8.88 2.21
CA ASN A 89 10.39 8.22 3.46
C ASN A 89 9.41 7.10 3.88
N ALA A 90 8.40 6.85 3.05
CA ALA A 90 7.42 5.80 3.24
C ALA A 90 6.96 5.28 1.87
N VAL A 91 6.62 3.99 1.81
CA VAL A 91 5.91 3.39 0.69
C VAL A 91 4.62 2.81 1.26
N ARG A 92 3.49 3.20 0.67
CA ARG A 92 2.18 2.61 0.99
C ARG A 92 1.92 1.48 0.00
N PHE A 93 1.55 0.32 0.52
CA PHE A 93 1.13 -0.86 -0.25
C PHE A 93 -0.33 -1.16 0.04
N TRP A 94 -1.04 -1.65 -0.96
CA TRP A 94 -2.36 -2.26 -0.80
C TRP A 94 -2.60 -3.27 -1.92
N TYR A 95 -3.70 -3.98 -1.83
CA TYR A 95 -4.11 -4.92 -2.87
C TYR A 95 -5.60 -4.85 -3.16
N ASP A 96 -5.93 -5.19 -4.40
CA ASP A 96 -7.27 -5.44 -4.89
C ASP A 96 -7.40 -6.93 -5.20
N LEU A 97 -8.37 -7.59 -4.58
CA LEU A 97 -8.72 -8.98 -4.81
C LEU A 97 -9.93 -9.04 -5.74
N HIS A 98 -9.75 -9.71 -6.87
CA HIS A 98 -10.86 -10.10 -7.74
C HIS A 98 -11.43 -11.42 -7.24
N LEU A 99 -12.62 -11.39 -6.63
CA LEU A 99 -13.18 -12.58 -5.99
C LEU A 99 -13.75 -13.55 -7.03
N TYR A 100 -14.72 -13.09 -7.82
CA TYR A 100 -15.39 -13.84 -8.88
C TYR A 100 -16.27 -12.90 -9.72
N GLY A 101 -16.41 -13.14 -11.03
CA GLY A 101 -17.28 -12.31 -11.89
C GLY A 101 -16.86 -10.84 -11.88
N ASP A 102 -17.74 -9.94 -11.44
CA ASP A 102 -17.46 -8.49 -11.29
C ASP A 102 -17.26 -8.08 -9.80
N VAL A 103 -17.03 -9.04 -8.90
CA VAL A 103 -16.91 -8.78 -7.46
C VAL A 103 -15.45 -8.55 -7.09
N HIS A 104 -15.16 -7.38 -6.51
CA HIS A 104 -13.82 -6.99 -6.05
C HIS A 104 -13.83 -6.56 -4.57
N LEU A 105 -12.72 -6.85 -3.88
CA LEU A 105 -12.42 -6.33 -2.55
C LEU A 105 -11.11 -5.54 -2.64
N SER A 106 -11.06 -4.35 -2.05
CA SER A 106 -9.86 -3.51 -2.08
C SER A 106 -9.49 -3.07 -0.67
N THR A 107 -8.20 -3.15 -0.37
CA THR A 107 -7.59 -2.56 0.83
C THR A 107 -7.01 -1.17 0.55
N GLY A 108 -7.31 -0.62 -0.63
CA GLY A 108 -6.83 0.68 -1.05
C GLY A 108 -7.35 1.83 -0.19
N PRO A 109 -6.67 2.99 -0.22
CA PRO A 109 -7.02 4.15 0.60
C PRO A 109 -8.47 4.58 0.42
N GLU A 110 -8.96 4.65 -0.82
CA GLU A 110 -10.36 5.04 -1.12
C GLU A 110 -11.37 4.07 -0.51
N SER A 111 -11.09 2.77 -0.56
CA SER A 111 -11.94 1.71 0.00
C SER A 111 -11.98 1.76 1.53
N VAL A 112 -10.82 1.93 2.17
CA VAL A 112 -10.71 2.10 3.62
C VAL A 112 -11.41 3.38 4.07
N GLU A 113 -11.29 4.46 3.30
CA GLU A 113 -11.98 5.71 3.54
C GLU A 113 -13.49 5.61 3.40
N ALA A 114 -13.98 4.74 2.53
CA ALA A 114 -15.40 4.40 2.40
C ALA A 114 -15.91 3.48 3.54
N GLY A 115 -15.05 3.06 4.47
CA GLY A 115 -15.41 2.25 5.62
C GLY A 115 -15.36 0.74 5.38
N LEU A 116 -14.82 0.30 4.24
CA LEU A 116 -14.49 -1.10 4.01
C LEU A 116 -13.24 -1.42 4.83
N LYS A 117 -13.41 -2.22 5.88
CA LYS A 117 -12.33 -2.67 6.78
C LYS A 117 -12.01 -4.13 6.51
#